data_AF-A0A2P5P797-F1
#
_entry.id   AF-A0A2P5P797-F1
#
_cell.length_a   1.000
_cell.length_b   1.000
_cell.length_c   1.000
_cell.angle_alpha   90.00
_cell.angle_beta   90.00
_cell.angle_gamma   90.00
#
_symmetry.space_group_name_H-M   'P 1'
#
loop_
_entity.id
_entity.type
_entity.pdbx_description
1 polymer ?
#
loop_
_entity_poly.entity_id
_entity_poly.type
_entity_poly.pdbx_seq_one_letter_code
_entity_poly.pdbx_strand_id
1 'polypeptide(L)'
;MATKNASTEILLDGAQMSIASMMAAIAGFLKEKGIPLKEFVNYFGKQFEGAWADLEGRGVNEVMDHFLDLEVLPMGAEVISKQASLEKAEVTLTSLPPRKVLERFGTTPSELLKGFGVTERQFASIYDSFIPAAKAIGLKFSHHAQDGHEVLVLEKARQR
;
A
#
# COMPACT_ATOMS: atom_id res chain seq x y z
N MET A 1 -13.49 -8.35 36.96
CA MET A 1 -12.52 -8.32 35.86
C MET A 1 -12.64 -6.99 35.17
N ALA A 2 -11.62 -6.14 35.23
CA ALA A 2 -11.64 -4.83 34.59
C ALA A 2 -11.56 -5.01 33.07
N THR A 3 -12.50 -4.44 32.33
CA THR A 3 -12.38 -4.25 30.89
C THR A 3 -11.17 -3.35 30.64
N LYS A 4 -10.12 -3.90 30.02
CA LYS A 4 -9.01 -3.09 29.49
C LYS A 4 -9.57 -2.24 28.35
N ASN A 5 -9.85 -0.97 28.61
CA ASN A 5 -10.02 -0.01 27.53
C ASN A 5 -8.66 0.18 26.87
N ALA A 6 -8.45 -0.46 25.71
CA ALA A 6 -7.27 -0.20 24.89
C ALA A 6 -7.29 1.27 24.46
N SER A 7 -6.15 1.96 24.49
CA SER A 7 -6.05 3.30 23.93
C SER A 7 -6.29 3.25 22.42
N THR A 8 -6.79 4.35 21.85
CA THR A 8 -6.98 4.48 20.39
C THR A 8 -5.71 4.14 19.60
N GLU A 9 -4.55 4.50 20.14
CA GLU A 9 -3.24 4.18 19.55
C GLU A 9 -2.97 2.67 19.50
N ILE A 10 -3.27 1.93 20.59
CA ILE A 10 -3.11 0.47 20.61
C ILE A 10 -4.07 -0.20 19.61
N LEU A 11 -5.29 0.32 19.48
CA LEU A 11 -6.25 -0.19 18.49
C LEU A 11 -5.78 0.07 17.06
N LEU A 12 -5.22 1.24 16.78
CA LEU A 12 -4.69 1.59 15.47
C LEU A 12 -3.48 0.72 15.10
N ASP A 13 -2.51 0.59 16.00
CA ASP A 13 -1.34 -0.26 15.79
C ASP A 13 -1.74 -1.72 15.57
N GLY A 14 -2.72 -2.21 16.35
CA GLY A 14 -3.29 -3.54 16.18
C GLY A 14 -3.97 -3.74 14.83
N ALA A 15 -4.72 -2.74 14.35
CA ALA A 15 -5.35 -2.77 13.03
C ALA A 15 -4.31 -2.79 11.90
N GLN A 16 -3.29 -1.93 11.96
CA GLN A 16 -2.21 -1.87 10.98
C GLN A 16 -1.43 -3.19 10.91
N MET A 17 -1.07 -3.75 12.08
CA MET A 17 -0.41 -5.05 12.14
C MET A 17 -1.29 -6.17 11.58
N SER A 18 -2.58 -6.15 11.89
CA SER A 18 -3.54 -7.17 11.42
C SER A 18 -3.71 -7.13 9.91
N ILE A 19 -3.84 -5.93 9.32
CA ILE A 19 -3.95 -5.75 7.87
C ILE A 19 -2.68 -6.26 7.18
N ALA A 20 -1.50 -5.86 7.65
CA ALA A 20 -0.24 -6.31 7.06
C ALA A 20 -0.06 -7.83 7.17
N SER A 21 -0.38 -8.41 8.33
CA SER A 21 -0.34 -9.87 8.55
C SER A 21 -1.33 -10.61 7.64
N MET A 22 -2.54 -10.07 7.46
CA MET A 22 -3.55 -10.65 6.58
C MET A 22 -3.10 -10.61 5.12
N MET A 23 -2.54 -9.48 4.65
CA MET A 23 -2.00 -9.36 3.29
C MET A 23 -0.83 -10.35 3.08
N ALA A 24 0.07 -10.48 4.05
CA ALA A 24 1.17 -11.44 4.00
C ALA A 24 0.65 -12.90 3.99
N ALA A 25 -0.37 -13.22 4.79
CA ALA A 25 -1.01 -14.53 4.82
C ALA A 25 -1.67 -14.88 3.48
N ILE A 26 -2.38 -13.94 2.85
CA ILE A 26 -2.96 -14.13 1.52
C ILE A 26 -1.86 -14.40 0.50
N ALA A 27 -0.80 -13.59 0.48
CA ALA A 27 0.33 -13.79 -0.43
C ALA A 27 1.02 -15.15 -0.23
N GLY A 28 1.21 -15.57 1.03
CA GLY A 28 1.75 -16.87 1.39
C GLY A 28 0.87 -18.03 0.92
N PHE A 29 -0.44 -17.94 1.16
CA PHE A 29 -1.42 -18.92 0.72
C PHE A 29 -1.44 -19.07 -0.81
N LEU A 30 -1.50 -17.95 -1.55
CA LEU A 30 -1.49 -17.97 -3.02
C LEU A 30 -0.22 -18.62 -3.55
N LYS A 31 0.94 -18.31 -2.95
CA LYS A 31 2.22 -18.94 -3.28
C LYS A 31 2.19 -20.45 -3.04
N GLU A 32 1.67 -20.90 -1.90
CA GLU A 32 1.53 -22.33 -1.57
C GLU A 32 0.66 -23.06 -2.61
N LYS A 33 -0.40 -22.41 -3.10
CA LYS A 33 -1.30 -22.96 -4.13
C LYS A 33 -0.78 -22.82 -5.56
N GLY A 34 0.40 -22.23 -5.76
CA GLY A 34 0.95 -21.98 -7.10
C GLY A 34 0.15 -20.94 -7.91
N ILE A 35 -0.65 -20.10 -7.24
CA ILE A 35 -1.44 -19.04 -7.87
C ILE A 35 -0.58 -17.78 -7.96
N PRO A 36 -0.42 -17.16 -9.16
CA PRO A 36 0.37 -15.95 -9.29
C PRO A 36 -0.23 -14.79 -8.48
N LEU A 37 0.53 -14.23 -7.52
CA LEU A 37 0.10 -13.08 -6.72
C LEU A 37 -0.36 -11.89 -7.58
N LYS A 38 0.28 -11.70 -8.75
CA LYS A 38 -0.08 -10.68 -9.72
C LYS A 38 -1.54 -10.81 -10.22
N GLU A 39 -2.05 -12.02 -10.39
CA GLU A 39 -3.43 -12.24 -10.83
C GLU A 39 -4.42 -11.80 -9.74
N PHE A 40 -4.13 -12.17 -8.49
CA PHE A 40 -4.91 -11.72 -7.34
C PHE A 40 -4.88 -10.19 -7.18
N VAL A 41 -3.69 -9.58 -7.22
CA VAL A 41 -3.53 -8.14 -7.09
C VAL A 41 -4.27 -7.38 -8.19
N ASN A 42 -4.21 -7.86 -9.43
CA ASN A 42 -4.96 -7.27 -10.54
C ASN A 42 -6.48 -7.46 -10.38
N TYR A 43 -6.94 -8.62 -9.91
CA TYR A 43 -8.36 -8.85 -9.62
C TYR A 43 -8.87 -7.94 -8.50
N PHE A 44 -8.11 -7.84 -7.40
CA PHE A 44 -8.40 -6.98 -6.27
C PHE A 44 -8.43 -5.52 -6.69
N GLY A 45 -7.41 -5.06 -7.41
CA GLY A 45 -7.30 -3.68 -7.91
C GLY A 45 -8.44 -3.25 -8.83
N LYS A 46 -8.97 -4.16 -9.65
CA LYS A 46 -10.17 -3.87 -10.47
C LYS A 46 -11.41 -3.54 -9.63
N GLN A 47 -11.50 -4.05 -8.40
CA GLN A 47 -12.60 -3.70 -7.50
C GLN A 47 -12.50 -2.24 -7.00
N PHE A 48 -11.32 -1.62 -7.08
CA PHE A 48 -11.09 -0.23 -6.70
C PHE A 48 -11.25 0.76 -7.86
N GLU A 49 -11.49 0.31 -9.10
CA GLU A 49 -11.69 1.22 -10.25
C GLU A 49 -12.81 2.24 -9.97
N GLY A 50 -13.91 1.77 -9.39
CA GLY A 50 -15.03 2.64 -9.01
C GLY A 50 -14.73 3.59 -7.85
N ALA A 51 -13.75 3.26 -7.00
CA ALA A 51 -13.40 4.09 -5.84
C ALA A 51 -12.69 5.39 -6.25
N TRP A 52 -12.11 5.44 -7.44
CA TRP A 52 -11.41 6.63 -7.96
C TRP A 52 -12.24 7.39 -9.01
N ALA A 53 -13.46 6.97 -9.30
CA ALA A 53 -14.27 7.56 -10.37
C ALA A 53 -14.50 9.07 -10.18
N ASP A 54 -14.63 9.54 -8.93
CA ASP A 54 -14.80 10.96 -8.61
C ASP A 54 -13.50 11.77 -8.71
N LEU A 55 -12.36 11.10 -8.91
CA LEU A 55 -11.05 11.72 -9.12
C LEU A 55 -10.75 12.00 -10.59
N GLU A 56 -11.62 11.56 -11.51
CA GLU A 56 -11.45 11.81 -12.94
C GLU A 56 -11.36 13.33 -13.23
N GLY A 57 -10.38 13.70 -14.06
CA GLY A 57 -10.13 15.10 -14.44
C GLY A 57 -9.43 15.95 -13.37
N ARG A 58 -9.20 15.43 -12.16
CA ARG A 58 -8.43 16.13 -11.11
C ARG A 58 -6.93 16.15 -11.43
N GLY A 59 -6.22 17.07 -10.78
CA GLY A 59 -4.77 17.19 -10.96
C GLY A 59 -4.01 16.00 -10.36
N VAL A 60 -2.90 15.58 -10.99
CA VAL A 60 -2.08 14.44 -10.52
C VAL A 60 -1.70 14.55 -9.04
N ASN A 61 -1.38 15.76 -8.58
CA ASN A 61 -1.07 16.01 -7.18
C ASN A 61 -2.27 15.76 -6.25
N GLU A 62 -3.46 16.20 -6.64
CA GLU A 62 -4.69 16.02 -5.85
C GLU A 62 -5.06 14.54 -5.76
N VAL A 63 -4.92 13.79 -6.86
CA VAL A 63 -5.13 12.34 -6.85
C VAL A 63 -4.13 11.65 -5.93
N MET A 64 -2.86 12.06 -5.95
CA MET A 64 -1.84 11.52 -5.04
C MET A 64 -2.19 11.81 -3.57
N ASP A 65 -2.63 13.03 -3.25
CA ASP A 65 -3.06 13.37 -1.89
C ASP A 65 -4.24 12.50 -1.43
N HIS A 66 -5.26 12.37 -2.28
CA HIS A 66 -6.42 11.53 -1.98
C HIS A 66 -6.04 10.06 -1.76
N PHE A 67 -5.18 9.52 -2.61
CA PHE A 67 -4.66 8.17 -2.48
C PHE A 67 -3.87 7.97 -1.19
N LEU A 68 -3.00 8.91 -0.84
CA LEU A 68 -2.24 8.83 0.42
C LEU A 68 -3.17 8.83 1.63
N ASP A 69 -4.12 9.76 1.68
CA ASP A 69 -4.99 9.97 2.83
C ASP A 69 -5.91 8.79 3.11
N LEU A 70 -6.45 8.15 2.05
CA LEU A 70 -7.45 7.09 2.22
C LEU A 70 -6.85 5.69 2.25
N GLU A 71 -5.78 5.44 1.51
CA GLU A 71 -5.29 4.08 1.31
C GLU A 71 -3.96 3.85 2.03
N VAL A 72 -3.03 4.81 1.96
CA VAL A 72 -1.64 4.54 2.33
C VAL A 72 -1.32 4.91 3.78
N LEU A 73 -1.66 6.13 4.20
CA LEU A 73 -1.41 6.60 5.56
C LEU A 73 -2.19 5.80 6.62
N PRO A 74 -3.46 5.38 6.38
CA PRO A 74 -4.20 4.55 7.33
C PRO A 74 -3.55 3.19 7.58
N MET A 75 -2.86 2.61 6.57
CA MET A 75 -2.08 1.38 6.74
C MET A 75 -0.81 1.58 7.59
N GLY A 76 -0.46 2.83 7.91
CA GLY A 76 0.62 3.18 8.82
C GLY A 76 1.88 3.67 8.13
N ALA A 77 1.89 3.81 6.81
CA ALA A 77 2.99 4.44 6.11
C ALA A 77 3.10 5.92 6.51
N GLU A 78 4.31 6.46 6.49
CA GLU A 78 4.60 7.86 6.78
C GLU A 78 5.32 8.48 5.58
N VAL A 79 4.94 9.70 5.21
CA VAL A 79 5.56 10.43 4.10
C VAL A 79 6.92 10.96 4.53
N ILE A 80 7.97 10.54 3.82
CA ILE A 80 9.34 11.01 3.99
C ILE A 80 9.57 12.24 3.12
N SER A 81 9.16 12.15 1.85
CA SER A 81 9.25 13.27 0.91
C SER A 81 8.15 13.18 -0.14
N LYS A 82 7.77 14.33 -0.68
CA LYS A 82 6.83 14.45 -1.78
C LYS A 82 7.31 15.50 -2.76
N GLN A 83 7.32 15.15 -4.04
CA GLN A 83 7.62 16.06 -5.15
C GLN A 83 6.47 15.98 -6.13
N ALA A 84 5.90 17.14 -6.50
CA ALA A 84 4.76 17.17 -7.39
C ALA A 84 4.87 18.29 -8.42
N SER A 85 4.31 18.02 -9.60
CA SER A 85 4.17 18.90 -10.74
C SER A 85 2.78 18.68 -11.36
N LEU A 86 2.46 19.42 -12.41
CA LEU A 86 1.19 19.24 -13.14
C LEU A 86 1.06 17.86 -13.81
N GLU A 87 2.19 17.22 -14.13
CA GLU A 87 2.23 15.98 -14.92
C GLU A 87 2.60 14.75 -14.11
N LYS A 88 3.25 14.93 -12.95
CA LYS A 88 3.80 13.85 -12.14
C LYS A 88 3.79 14.22 -10.66
N ALA A 89 3.38 13.28 -9.82
CA ALA A 89 3.56 13.29 -8.37
C ALA A 89 4.35 12.04 -7.95
N GLU A 90 5.36 12.25 -7.10
CA GLU A 90 6.23 11.21 -6.56
C GLU A 90 6.29 11.38 -5.04
N VAL A 91 6.13 10.27 -4.33
CA VAL A 91 6.09 10.23 -2.87
C VAL A 91 6.98 9.11 -2.38
N THR A 92 7.88 9.43 -1.46
CA THR A 92 8.68 8.45 -0.72
C THR A 92 8.05 8.21 0.63
N LEU A 93 7.88 6.94 0.99
CA LEU A 93 7.20 6.48 2.18
C LEU A 93 8.07 5.54 3.02
N THR A 94 7.78 5.47 4.30
CA THR A 94 8.22 4.34 5.13
C THR A 94 7.59 3.03 4.64
N SER A 95 8.28 1.92 4.85
CA SER A 95 7.77 0.59 4.50
C SER A 95 6.55 0.22 5.35
N LEU A 96 5.68 -0.62 4.78
CA LEU A 96 4.56 -1.22 5.48
C LEU A 96 4.89 -2.65 5.96
N PRO A 97 4.44 -3.04 7.17
CA PRO A 97 3.90 -2.17 8.21
C PRO A 97 4.99 -1.26 8.82
N PRO A 98 4.63 -0.13 9.44
CA PRO A 98 5.61 0.82 9.96
C PRO A 98 6.46 0.20 11.06
N ARG A 99 7.74 0.62 11.10
CA ARG A 99 8.75 0.13 12.05
C ARG A 99 8.29 0.21 13.51
N LYS A 100 7.63 1.31 13.91
CA LYS A 100 7.11 1.48 15.27
C LYS A 100 6.09 0.41 15.68
N VAL A 101 5.26 -0.04 14.73
CA VAL A 101 4.27 -1.10 14.95
C VAL A 101 5.00 -2.43 15.04
N LEU A 102 5.91 -2.73 14.11
CA LEU A 102 6.74 -3.94 14.17
C LEU A 102 7.49 -4.07 15.51
N GLU A 103 8.12 -2.99 15.97
CA GLU A 103 8.83 -2.93 17.27
C GLU A 103 7.88 -3.18 18.45
N ARG A 104 6.69 -2.58 18.45
CA ARG A 104 5.68 -2.78 19.51
C ARG A 104 5.23 -4.24 19.64
N PHE A 105 5.24 -4.98 18.54
CA PHE A 105 4.90 -6.40 18.50
C PHE A 105 6.12 -7.32 18.57
N GLY A 106 7.33 -6.78 18.74
CA GLY A 106 8.56 -7.55 18.91
C GLY A 106 8.97 -8.32 17.65
N THR A 107 8.77 -7.74 16.47
CA THR A 107 9.10 -8.36 15.17
C THR A 107 9.77 -7.38 14.21
N THR A 108 10.26 -7.87 13.09
CA THR A 108 10.85 -7.12 11.98
C THR A 108 10.08 -7.42 10.68
N PRO A 109 10.21 -6.61 9.61
CA PRO A 109 9.55 -6.91 8.34
C PRO A 109 9.92 -8.31 7.83
N SER A 110 11.21 -8.65 7.89
CA SER A 110 11.73 -9.96 7.47
C SER A 110 11.16 -11.12 8.29
N GLU A 111 11.08 -11.00 9.61
CA GLU A 111 10.52 -12.06 10.47
C GLU A 111 9.02 -12.28 10.24
N LEU A 112 8.25 -11.18 10.15
CA LEU A 112 6.83 -11.23 9.84
C LEU A 112 6.59 -11.96 8.52
N LEU A 113 7.24 -11.52 7.44
CA LEU A 113 7.04 -12.07 6.10
C LEU A 113 7.58 -13.50 5.96
N LYS A 114 8.68 -13.83 6.65
CA LYS A 114 9.23 -15.19 6.70
C LYS A 114 8.22 -16.19 7.28
N GLY A 115 7.44 -15.79 8.27
CA GLY A 115 6.35 -16.61 8.83
C GLY A 115 5.31 -17.05 7.79
N PHE A 116 5.13 -16.26 6.73
CA PHE A 116 4.22 -16.54 5.62
C PHE A 116 4.93 -17.04 4.35
N GLY A 117 6.26 -17.18 4.38
CA GLY A 117 7.04 -17.59 3.23
C GLY A 117 7.05 -16.57 2.08
N VAL A 118 6.87 -15.28 2.39
CA VAL A 118 6.80 -14.17 1.43
C VAL A 118 8.06 -13.31 1.54
N THR A 119 8.53 -12.71 0.44
CA THR A 119 9.63 -11.73 0.47
C THR A 119 9.08 -10.30 0.52
N GLU A 120 9.88 -9.33 0.98
CA GLU A 120 9.49 -7.90 0.95
C GLU A 120 9.06 -7.45 -0.45
N ARG A 121 9.77 -7.88 -1.50
CA ARG A 121 9.38 -7.58 -2.89
C ARG A 121 8.02 -8.16 -3.26
N GLN A 122 7.71 -9.37 -2.82
CA GLN A 122 6.40 -9.97 -3.06
C GLN A 122 5.31 -9.22 -2.30
N PHE A 123 5.59 -8.83 -1.05
CA PHE A 123 4.67 -8.03 -0.25
C PHE A 123 4.42 -6.66 -0.88
N ALA A 124 5.47 -5.97 -1.35
CA ALA A 124 5.34 -4.66 -2.02
C ALA A 124 4.47 -4.71 -3.29
N SER A 125 4.31 -5.87 -3.93
CA SER A 125 3.42 -5.99 -5.10
C SER A 125 1.95 -5.67 -4.81
N ILE A 126 1.54 -5.55 -3.54
CA ILE A 126 0.20 -5.05 -3.20
C ILE A 126 -0.07 -3.67 -3.79
N TYR A 127 0.94 -2.80 -3.96
CA TYR A 127 0.75 -1.48 -4.54
C TYR A 127 0.32 -1.54 -6.01
N ASP A 128 0.64 -2.63 -6.73
CA ASP A 128 0.15 -2.82 -8.10
C ASP A 128 -1.39 -2.91 -8.17
N SER A 129 -2.09 -3.10 -7.04
CA SER A 129 -3.55 -3.05 -6.97
C SER A 129 -4.12 -1.67 -7.31
N PHE A 130 -3.32 -0.60 -7.25
CA PHE A 130 -3.77 0.75 -7.61
C PHE A 130 -3.60 1.05 -9.11
N ILE A 131 -2.92 0.18 -9.88
CA ILE A 131 -2.74 0.36 -11.33
C ILE A 131 -4.09 0.44 -12.07
N PRO A 132 -5.07 -0.45 -11.85
CA PRO A 132 -6.35 -0.39 -12.55
C PRO A 132 -7.11 0.91 -12.26
N ALA A 133 -7.17 1.33 -10.99
CA ALA A 133 -7.84 2.57 -10.58
C ALA A 133 -7.20 3.82 -11.20
N ALA A 134 -5.87 3.94 -11.14
CA ALA A 134 -5.17 5.04 -11.80
C ALA A 134 -5.41 5.05 -13.33
N LYS A 135 -5.39 3.87 -13.96
CA LYS A 135 -5.66 3.75 -15.39
C LYS A 135 -7.08 4.19 -15.77
N ALA A 136 -8.08 3.86 -14.93
CA ALA A 136 -9.48 4.20 -15.17
C ALA A 136 -9.70 5.72 -15.28
N ILE A 137 -8.92 6.53 -14.56
CA ILE A 137 -8.98 7.99 -14.59
C ILE A 137 -7.91 8.65 -15.49
N GLY A 138 -7.27 7.88 -16.38
CA GLY A 138 -6.30 8.41 -17.34
C GLY A 138 -4.92 8.71 -16.74
N LEU A 139 -4.57 8.12 -15.59
CA LEU A 139 -3.25 8.21 -14.98
C LEU A 139 -2.49 6.89 -15.12
N LYS A 140 -1.19 6.96 -14.86
CA LYS A 140 -0.32 5.80 -14.72
C LYS A 140 0.24 5.78 -13.31
N PHE A 141 0.03 4.66 -12.63
CA PHE A 141 0.63 4.38 -11.33
C PHE A 141 1.84 3.45 -11.50
N SER A 142 2.87 3.68 -10.69
CA SER A 142 3.98 2.75 -10.52
C SER A 142 4.56 2.87 -9.12
N HIS A 143 5.20 1.81 -8.64
CA HIS A 143 5.92 1.82 -7.38
C HIS A 143 7.28 1.13 -7.52
N HIS A 144 8.22 1.48 -6.65
CA HIS A 144 9.50 0.80 -6.53
C HIS A 144 10.12 1.06 -5.16
N ALA A 145 11.05 0.20 -4.74
CA ALA A 145 11.83 0.43 -3.54
C ALA A 145 13.09 1.25 -3.86
N GLN A 146 13.42 2.21 -3.01
CA GLN A 146 14.66 3.01 -3.06
C GLN A 146 15.18 3.24 -1.64
N ASP A 147 16.45 2.89 -1.38
CA ASP A 147 17.12 3.11 -0.09
C ASP A 147 16.36 2.57 1.15
N GLY A 148 15.60 1.47 0.99
CA GLY A 148 14.79 0.90 2.05
C GLY A 148 13.42 1.57 2.26
N HIS A 149 13.01 2.43 1.33
CA HIS A 149 11.75 3.14 1.31
C HIS A 149 10.92 2.75 0.09
N GLU A 150 9.60 2.89 0.20
CA GLU A 150 8.69 2.70 -0.94
C GLU A 150 8.47 4.04 -1.65
N VAL A 151 8.63 4.05 -2.96
CA VAL A 151 8.43 5.22 -3.81
C VAL A 151 7.21 4.98 -4.67
N LEU A 152 6.18 5.80 -4.49
CA LEU A 152 4.93 5.77 -5.26
C LEU A 152 4.95 6.90 -6.28
N VAL A 153 4.57 6.61 -7.51
CA VAL A 153 4.56 7.55 -8.62
C VAL A 153 3.21 7.52 -9.32
N LEU A 154 2.60 8.69 -9.46
CA LEU A 154 1.49 8.94 -10.37
C LEU A 154 1.92 9.92 -11.45
N GLU A 155 1.59 9.63 -12.70
CA GLU A 155 1.86 10.51 -13.84
C GLU A 155 0.71 10.46 -14.84
N LYS A 156 0.52 11.51 -15.65
CA LYS A 156 -0.48 11.48 -16.72
C LYS A 156 -0.16 10.35 -17.71
N ALA A 157 -1.17 9.58 -18.09
CA ALA A 157 -1.01 8.61 -19.16
C ALA A 157 -0.78 9.37 -20.48
N ARG A 158 0.29 9.05 -21.20
CA ARG A 158 0.48 9.57 -22.57
C ARG A 158 -0.66 9.07 -23.44
N GLN A 159 -1.49 9.99 -23.94
CA GLN A 159 -2.45 9.67 -25.00
C GLN A 159 -1.65 9.20 -26.22
N ARG A 160 -2.01 8.02 -26.75
CA ARG A 160 -1.47 7.51 -28.01
C ARG A 160 -2.31 8.03 -29.16
#